data_AF-A4N360-F1
#
_entry.id   AF-A4N360-F1
#
_cell.length_a   1.000
_cell.length_b   1.000
_cell.length_c   1.000
_cell.angle_alpha   90.00
_cell.angle_beta   90.00
_cell.angle_gamma   90.00
#
_symmetry.space_group_name_H-M   'P 1'
#
loop_
_entity.id
_entity.type
_entity.pdbx_description
1 polymer ?
#
loop_
_entity_poly.entity_id
_entity_poly.type
_entity_poly.pdbx_seq_one_letter_code
_entity_poly.pdbx_strand_id
1 'polypeptide(L)' 'MLQQTTFNAPDGTPYQLITLQNENGMRVQFLDWGATWLSCKVPVNDTLREVFIGL' A
#
# COMPACT_ATOMS: atom_id res chain seq x y z
N MET A 1 -4.19 6.63 -5.15
CA MET A 1 -5.31 5.81 -5.65
C MET A 1 -5.95 5.11 -4.47
N LEU A 2 -7.27 5.20 -4.35
CA LEU A 2 -8.05 4.53 -3.32
C LEU A 2 -8.80 3.37 -3.96
N GLN A 3 -8.75 2.19 -3.36
CA GLN A 3 -9.44 0.99 -3.84
C GLN A 3 -10.10 0.25 -2.68
N GLN A 4 -11.41 0.09 -2.74
CA GLN A 4 -12.13 -0.78 -1.81
C GLN A 4 -11.95 -2.25 -2.23
N THR A 5 -11.77 -3.13 -1.26
CA THR A 5 -11.65 -4.57 -1.52
C THR A 5 -13.00 -5.29 -1.38
N THR A 6 -13.02 -6.59 -1.69
CA THR A 6 -14.17 -7.46 -1.43
C THR A 6 -14.00 -8.28 -0.14
N PHE A 7 -12.89 -8.08 0.59
CA PHE A 7 -12.60 -8.79 1.83
C PHE A 7 -12.96 -7.91 3.02
N ASN A 8 -13.61 -8.50 4.00
CA ASN A 8 -14.04 -7.78 5.18
C ASN A 8 -12.98 -7.82 6.28
N ALA A 9 -12.83 -6.71 6.98
CA ALA A 9 -12.22 -6.66 8.30
C ALA A 9 -13.12 -7.39 9.33
N PRO A 10 -12.64 -7.66 10.55
CA PRO A 10 -13.42 -8.34 11.60
C PRO A 10 -14.72 -7.63 12.00
N ASP A 11 -14.87 -6.33 11.69
CA ASP A 11 -16.10 -5.57 11.88
C ASP A 11 -17.17 -5.84 10.81
N GLY A 12 -16.87 -6.70 9.83
CA GLY A 12 -17.78 -7.07 8.75
C GLY A 12 -17.81 -6.07 7.59
N THR A 13 -16.98 -5.02 7.61
CA THR A 13 -16.92 -4.02 6.54
C THR A 13 -15.72 -4.26 5.61
N PRO A 14 -15.83 -3.98 4.30
CA PRO A 14 -14.70 -4.10 3.40
C PRO A 14 -13.60 -3.09 3.73
N TYR A 15 -12.35 -3.56 3.81
CA TYR A 15 -11.20 -2.68 4.01
C TYR A 15 -10.75 -2.02 2.68
N GLN A 16 -9.99 -0.94 2.80
CA GLN A 16 -9.48 -0.13 1.69
C GLN A 16 -7.96 -0.28 1.54
N LEU A 17 -7.54 -0.38 0.27
CA LEU A 17 -6.16 -0.25 -0.17
C LEU A 17 -5.90 1.18 -0.60
N ILE A 18 -4.88 1.80 -0.02
CA ILE A 18 -4.47 3.16 -0.32
C ILE A 18 -3.06 3.13 -0.93
N THR A 19 -2.95 3.52 -2.20
CA THR A 19 -1.65 3.70 -2.86
C THR A 19 -1.32 5.19 -2.97
N LEU A 20 -0.20 5.61 -2.40
CA LEU A 20 0.33 6.97 -2.52
C LEU A 20 1.60 6.96 -3.38
N GLN A 21 1.81 8.04 -4.13
CA GLN A 21 3.05 8.30 -4.86
C GLN A 21 3.52 9.72 -4.54
N ASN A 22 4.80 9.88 -4.23
CA ASN A 22 5.39 11.21 -4.12
C ASN A 22 5.96 11.70 -5.46
N GLU A 23 6.31 12.98 -5.53
CA GLU A 23 6.85 13.62 -6.74
C GLU A 23 8.16 12.97 -7.22
N ASN A 24 8.93 12.39 -6.29
CA ASN A 24 10.18 11.68 -6.59
C ASN A 24 9.95 10.24 -7.07
N GLY A 25 8.71 9.79 -7.25
CA GLY A 25 8.38 8.47 -7.79
C GLY A 25 8.34 7.32 -6.77
N MET A 26 8.59 7.58 -5.49
CA MET A 26 8.39 6.59 -4.43
C MET A 26 6.90 6.27 -4.32
N ARG A 27 6.57 4.97 -4.18
CA ARG A 27 5.19 4.49 -4.03
C ARG A 27 5.05 3.68 -2.75
N VAL A 28 3.99 3.93 -2.02
CA VAL A 28 3.65 3.20 -0.79
C VAL A 28 2.22 2.70 -0.86
N GLN A 29 1.95 1.53 -0.29
CA GLN A 29 0.62 0.97 -0.20
C GLN A 29 0.26 0.63 1.24
N PHE A 30 -0.95 1.03 1.64
CA PHE A 30 -1.50 0.81 2.97
C PHE A 30 -2.84 0.09 2.91
N LEU A 31 -3.17 -0.56 4.01
CA LEU A 31 -4.47 -1.08 4.39
C LEU A 31 -5.04 -0.20 5.50
N ASP A 32 -6.29 0.25 5.40
CA ASP A 32 -6.94 0.99 6.50
C ASP A 32 -7.21 0.10 7.73
N TRP A 33 -7.47 -1.19 7.53
CA TRP A 33 -7.54 -2.15 8.62
C TRP A 33 -6.17 -2.35 9.27
N GLY A 34 -6.10 -2.05 10.57
CA GLY A 34 -4.87 -2.10 11.36
C GLY A 34 -3.83 -1.05 10.97
N ALA A 35 -4.17 -0.09 10.10
CA ALA A 35 -3.23 0.87 9.51
C ALA A 35 -1.96 0.20 8.95
N THR A 36 -2.15 -0.94 8.28
CA THR A 36 -1.04 -1.83 7.90
C THR A 36 -0.32 -1.29 6.68
N TRP A 37 1.01 -1.19 6.74
CA TRP A 37 1.85 -0.89 5.57
C TRP A 37 2.15 -2.18 4.80
N LEU A 38 1.78 -2.25 3.53
CA LEU A 38 1.91 -3.45 2.70
C LEU A 38 3.11 -3.42 1.73
N SER A 39 3.46 -2.26 1.19
CA SER A 39 4.54 -2.13 0.20
C SER A 39 5.19 -0.75 0.26
N CYS A 40 6.51 -0.70 0.10
CA CYS A 40 7.29 0.51 -0.12
C CYS A 40 8.24 0.30 -1.30
N LYS A 41 7.95 0.97 -2.41
CA LYS A 41 8.78 0.94 -3.61
C LYS A 41 9.52 2.24 -3.79
N VAL A 42 10.85 2.17 -3.80
CA VAL A 42 11.74 3.30 -3.96
C VAL A 42 12.42 3.22 -5.33
N PRO A 43 12.54 4.33 -6.08
CA PRO A 43 13.37 4.37 -7.28
C PRO A 43 14.83 4.12 -6.92
N VAL A 44 15.41 3.08 -7.50
CA VAL A 44 16.84 2.75 -7.42
C VAL A 44 17.30 2.53 -8.85
N ASN A 45 18.11 3.47 -9.33
CA ASN A 45 18.38 3.64 -10.76
C ASN A 45 17.06 3.78 -11.55
N ASP A 46 16.99 3.24 -12.77
CA ASP A 46 15.80 3.29 -13.63
C ASP A 46 14.70 2.28 -13.25
N THR A 47 14.70 1.79 -12.00
CA THR A 47 13.76 0.75 -11.55
C THR A 47 13.17 1.04 -10.18
N LEU A 48 11.90 0.67 -9.97
CA LEU A 48 11.30 0.66 -8.63
C LEU A 48 11.66 -0.64 -7.90
N ARG A 49 12.24 -0.52 -6.71
CA ARG A 49 12.62 -1.65 -5.85
C ARG A 49 11.73 -1.68 -4.62
N GLU A 50 11.18 -2.86 -4.33
CA GLU A 50 10.51 -3.12 -3.05
C GLU A 50 11.56 -3.14 -1.93
N VAL A 51 11.36 -2.33 -0.90
CA VAL A 51 12.25 -2.24 0.26
C VAL A 51 11.53 -2.57 1.57
N PHE A 52 10.22 -2.84 1.51
CA PHE A 52 9.47 -3.31 2.66
C PHE A 52 9.39 -4.84 2.65
N ILE A 53 9.78 -5.47 3.75
CA ILE A 53 9.52 -6.89 3.96
C ILE A 53 8.10 -6.98 4.51
N GLY A 54 7.15 -7.24 3.61
CA GLY A 54 5.73 -7.38 3.95
C GLY A 54 5.37 -8.75 4.52
N LEU A 55 4.09 -8.88 4.88
CA LEU A 55 3.40 -10.14 5.15
C LEU A 55 2.84 -10.75 3.87
#